data_AF-A0A142WVC5-F1
#
_entry.id   AF-A0A142WVC5-F1
#
_cell.length_a   1.000
_cell.length_b   1.000
_cell.length_c   1.000
_cell.angle_alpha   90.00
_cell.angle_beta   90.00
_cell.angle_gamma   90.00
#
_symmetry.space_group_name_H-M   'P 1'
#
loop_
_entity.id
_entity.type
_entity.pdbx_description
1 polymer ?
#
loop_
_entity_poly.entity_id
_entity_poly.type
_entity_poly.pdbx_seq_one_letter_code
_entity_poly.pdbx_strand_id
1 'polypeptide(L)' 'MSELQNKIDVKLFLAEKYARLARVAGSDPKQRQYHYKSTRYRRQAESMQHALKAGATK' A
#
# COMPACT_ATOMS: atom_id res chain seq x y z
N MET A 1 7.32 8.73 -15.89
CA MET A 1 6.42 8.56 -14.72
C MET A 1 6.59 9.77 -13.81
N SER A 2 5.49 10.30 -13.24
CA SER A 2 5.59 11.34 -12.21
C SER A 2 6.11 10.74 -10.90
N GLU A 3 6.78 11.54 -10.08
CA GLU A 3 7.27 11.10 -8.77
C GLU A 3 6.14 10.59 -7.87
N LEU A 4 4.96 11.24 -7.95
CA LEU A 4 3.77 10.82 -7.21
C LEU A 4 3.23 9.47 -7.69
N GLN A 5 3.22 9.22 -9.01
CA GLN A 5 2.84 7.92 -9.55
C GLN A 5 3.79 6.82 -9.08
N ASN A 6 5.11 7.05 -9.14
CA ASN A 6 6.10 6.11 -8.64
C ASN A 6 5.89 5.80 -7.13
N LYS A 7 5.58 6.81 -6.32
CA LYS A 7 5.25 6.60 -4.90
C LYS A 7 4.00 5.73 -4.71
N ILE A 8 2.95 5.94 -5.51
CA ILE A 8 1.73 5.11 -5.49
C ILE A 8 2.09 3.65 -5.80
N ASP A 9 2.85 3.41 -6.87
CA ASP A 9 3.20 2.06 -7.33
C ASP A 9 4.03 1.31 -6.27
N VAL A 10 5.02 1.98 -5.67
CA VAL A 10 5.81 1.41 -4.56
C VAL A 10 4.92 1.04 -3.36
N LYS A 11 3.92 1.88 -3.03
CA LYS A 11 3.01 1.61 -1.90
C LYS A 11 2.10 0.43 -2.19
N LEU A 12 1.58 0.30 -3.41
CA LEU A 12 0.79 -0.85 -3.82
C LEU A 12 1.62 -2.14 -3.78
N PHE A 13 2.84 -2.11 -4.31
CA PHE A 13 3.75 -3.25 -4.24
C PHE A 13 4.05 -3.70 -2.81
N LEU A 14 4.32 -2.75 -1.91
CA LEU A 14 4.51 -3.05 -0.48
C LEU A 14 3.25 -3.65 0.14
N ALA A 15 2.07 -3.12 -0.18
CA ALA A 15 0.80 -3.66 0.31
C ALA A 15 0.64 -5.14 -0.08
N GLU A 16 0.86 -5.47 -1.36
CA GLU A 16 0.80 -6.85 -1.85
C GLU A 16 1.86 -7.77 -1.22
N LYS A 17 3.10 -7.28 -1.05
CA LYS A 17 4.15 -8.02 -0.36
C LYS A 17 3.71 -8.40 1.06
N TYR A 18 3.20 -7.45 1.82
CA TYR A 18 2.76 -7.71 3.18
C TYR A 18 1.50 -8.57 3.25
N ALA A 19 0.59 -8.48 2.27
CA ALA A 19 -0.54 -9.40 2.17
C ALA A 19 -0.07 -10.86 1.97
N ARG A 20 0.94 -11.08 1.11
CA ARG A 20 1.56 -12.41 0.92
C ARG A 20 2.26 -12.88 2.20
N LEU A 21 3.04 -12.03 2.85
CA LEU A 21 3.71 -12.37 4.12
C LEU A 21 2.70 -12.72 5.22
N ALA A 22 1.57 -12.04 5.29
CA ALA A 22 0.51 -12.36 6.24
C ALA A 22 -0.06 -13.77 6.03
N ARG A 23 -0.17 -14.24 4.79
CA ARG A 23 -0.67 -15.60 4.47
C ARG A 23 0.31 -16.71 4.83
N VAL A 24 1.62 -16.44 4.72
CA VAL A 24 2.67 -17.45 4.96
C VAL A 24 3.29 -17.36 6.36
N ALA A 25 2.90 -16.38 7.16
CA ALA A 25 3.43 -16.22 8.51
C ALA A 25 2.90 -17.34 9.41
N GLY A 26 3.81 -18.08 10.04
CA GLY A 26 3.48 -19.17 10.96
C GLY A 26 3.07 -18.74 12.38
N SER A 27 2.97 -17.44 12.65
CA SER A 27 2.55 -16.94 13.97
C SER A 27 1.50 -15.83 13.88
N ASP A 28 0.45 -15.94 14.69
CA ASP A 28 -0.65 -14.97 14.73
C ASP A 28 -0.21 -13.52 14.94
N PRO A 29 0.80 -13.21 15.80
CA PRO A 29 1.26 -11.84 15.95
C PRO A 29 1.87 -11.29 14.65
N LYS A 30 2.61 -12.12 13.90
CA LYS A 30 3.20 -11.72 12.61
C LYS A 30 2.15 -11.60 11.54
N GLN A 31 1.18 -12.51 11.47
CA GLN A 31 0.03 -12.40 10.56
C GLN A 31 -0.69 -11.06 10.75
N ARG A 32 -1.05 -10.71 11.99
CA ARG A 32 -1.69 -9.42 12.32
C ARG A 32 -0.82 -8.23 11.97
N GLN A 33 0.47 -8.26 12.30
CA GLN A 33 1.42 -7.19 11.97
C GLN A 33 1.51 -6.97 10.45
N TYR A 34 1.61 -8.05 9.67
CA TYR A 34 1.69 -7.95 8.21
C TYR A 34 0.36 -7.52 7.60
N HIS A 35 -0.78 -7.99 8.11
CA HIS A 35 -2.10 -7.50 7.71
C HIS A 35 -2.23 -5.99 7.92
N TYR A 36 -1.85 -5.51 9.11
CA TYR A 36 -1.86 -4.08 9.43
C TYR A 36 -1.00 -3.27 8.44
N LYS A 37 0.23 -3.73 8.17
CA LYS A 37 1.13 -3.08 7.21
C LYS A 37 0.53 -3.05 5.79
N SER A 38 -0.02 -4.17 5.32
CA SER A 38 -0.70 -4.27 4.03
C SER A 38 -1.80 -3.21 3.91
N THR A 39 -2.72 -3.18 4.88
CA THR A 39 -3.84 -2.23 4.89
C THR A 39 -3.36 -0.77 4.94
N ARG A 40 -2.34 -0.48 5.76
CA ARG A 40 -1.77 0.86 5.87
C ARG A 40 -1.21 1.36 4.54
N TYR A 41 -0.43 0.55 3.83
CA TYR A 41 0.14 0.95 2.54
C TYR A 41 -0.92 1.13 1.47
N ARG A 42 -1.96 0.28 1.46
CA ARG A 42 -3.11 0.45 0.53
C ARG A 42 -3.81 1.80 0.74
N ARG A 43 -4.14 2.15 1.99
CA ARG A 43 -4.75 3.45 2.32
C ARG A 43 -3.86 4.64 1.94
N GLN A 44 -2.55 4.51 2.11
CA GLN A 44 -1.61 5.55 1.68
C GLN A 44 -1.60 5.72 0.16
N ALA A 45 -1.62 4.62 -0.60
CA ALA A 45 -1.72 4.66 -2.06
C ALA A 45 -3.04 5.28 -2.52
N GLU A 46 -4.17 4.90 -1.92
CA GLU A 46 -5.49 5.46 -2.20
C GLU A 46 -5.52 6.98 -1.97
N SER A 47 -5.00 7.45 -0.83
CA SER A 47 -4.89 8.88 -0.54
C SER A 47 -4.06 9.64 -1.58
N MET A 48 -2.94 9.06 -2.02
CA MET A 48 -2.09 9.65 -3.07
C MET A 48 -2.78 9.62 -4.44
N GLN A 49 -3.54 8.58 -4.76
CA GLN A 49 -4.33 8.51 -6.00
C GLN A 49 -5.42 9.58 -6.02
N HIS A 50 -6.09 9.84 -4.89
CA HIS A 50 -7.04 10.94 -4.77
C HIS A 50 -6.36 12.29 -5.00
N ALA A 51 -5.18 12.53 -4.42
CA ALA A 51 -4.41 13.75 -4.63
C ALA A 51 -3.96 13.92 -6.10
N LEU A 52 -3.51 12.84 -6.73
CA LEU A 52 -3.11 12.83 -8.15
C LEU A 52 -4.29 13.18 -9.07
N LYS A 53 -5.46 12.58 -8.83
CA LYS A 53 -6.69 12.88 -9.58
C LYS A 53 -7.11 14.34 -9.39
N ALA A 54 -7.12 14.84 -8.15
CA ALA A 54 -7.50 16.22 -7.85
C ALA A 54 -6.53 17.26 -8.46
N GLY A 55 -5.25 16.92 -8.60
CA GLY A 55 -4.26 17.75 -9.29
C GLY A 55 -4.35 17.70 -10.81
N ALA A 56 -4.92 16.64 -11.39
CA ALA A 56 -5.12 16.48 -12.84
C ALA A 56 -6.39 17.18 -13.35
N THR A 57 -7.31 17.56 -12.47
CA THR A 57 -8.55 18.29 -12.81
C THR A 57 -8.39 19.82 -12.77
N LYS A 58 -7.18 20.33 -12.55
CA LYS A 58 -6.84 21.76 -12.57
C LYS A 58 -6.00 22.09 -13.80
#